data_AF-A0A3B9ACG4-F1
#
_entry.id   AF-A0A3B9ACG4-F1
#
_cell.length_a   1.000
_cell.length_b   1.000
_cell.length_c   1.000
_cell.angle_alpha   90.00
_cell.angle_beta   90.00
_cell.angle_gamma   90.00
#
_symmetry.space_group_name_H-M   'P 1'
#
loop_
_entity.id
_entity.type
_entity.pdbx_description
1 polymer ?
#
loop_
_entity_poly.entity_id
_entity_poly.type
_entity_poly.pdbx_seq_one_letter_code
_entity_poly.pdbx_strand_id
1 'polypeptide(L)'
;MVSGALGLYYMYRIYRIPARPFWDHWQTATAFVGNAVSLGALLVGLVTLPVAAVQGSDTTSLASTLLALIFLGISLETIGHIAHHHAMKNANNEGASSWYLQTTRYGYPWLIRNGLLVSILIFSALGVFLSETEALQGAGSIAVWFSLTLMLLAALLISRSLFFVLVIPTTMPGAFFWKNQDFVEHARETGLVEREQVGVVREHHGQFKLDELLTTVKNTSPREVLAHIKDIFVWKKIP
;
A
#
# COMPACT_ATOMS: atom_id res chain seq x y z
N MET A 1 -14.18 -19.57 -15.75
CA MET A 1 -13.03 -19.94 -14.89
C MET A 1 -11.69 -19.81 -15.61
N VAL A 2 -11.54 -20.36 -16.83
CA VAL A 2 -10.30 -20.24 -17.64
C VAL A 2 -9.91 -18.79 -17.93
N SER A 3 -10.87 -17.93 -18.28
CA SER A 3 -10.63 -16.50 -18.53
C SER A 3 -10.07 -15.74 -17.32
N GLY A 4 -10.53 -16.06 -16.11
CA GLY A 4 -10.02 -15.44 -14.87
C GLY A 4 -8.58 -15.84 -14.57
N ALA A 5 -8.24 -17.12 -14.74
CA ALA A 5 -6.88 -17.62 -14.57
C ALA A 5 -5.92 -16.99 -15.60
N LEU A 6 -6.35 -16.88 -16.87
CA LEU A 6 -5.58 -16.18 -17.91
C LEU A 6 -5.41 -14.69 -17.57
N GLY A 7 -6.45 -14.02 -17.08
CA GLY A 7 -6.37 -12.63 -16.63
C GLY A 7 -5.30 -12.43 -15.55
N LEU A 8 -5.32 -13.24 -14.49
CA LEU A 8 -4.31 -13.20 -13.42
C LEU A 8 -2.90 -13.47 -13.94
N TYR A 9 -2.75 -14.41 -14.88
CA TYR A 9 -1.47 -14.70 -15.51
C TYR A 9 -0.92 -13.48 -16.25
N TYR A 10 -1.72 -12.82 -17.08
CA TYR A 10 -1.28 -11.64 -17.81
C TYR A 10 -0.99 -10.45 -16.88
N MET A 11 -1.80 -10.24 -15.83
CA MET A 11 -1.51 -9.24 -14.81
C MET A 11 -0.15 -9.48 -14.17
N TYR A 12 0.12 -10.71 -13.72
CA TYR A 12 1.43 -11.08 -13.19
C TYR A 12 2.56 -10.79 -14.19
N ARG A 13 2.40 -11.21 -15.45
CA ARG A 13 3.43 -11.03 -16.49
C ARG A 13 3.73 -9.56 -16.79
N ILE A 14 2.74 -8.67 -16.73
CA ILE A 14 2.95 -7.22 -16.97
C ILE A 14 3.86 -6.59 -15.91
N TYR A 15 3.81 -7.06 -14.66
CA TYR A 15 4.66 -6.53 -13.58
C TYR A 15 6.05 -7.16 -13.52
N ARG A 16 6.29 -8.29 -14.21
CA ARG A 16 7.61 -8.94 -14.30
C ARG A 16 8.53 -8.19 -15.28
N ILE A 17 8.93 -6.98 -14.91
CA ILE A 17 9.79 -6.10 -15.69
C ILE A 17 11.20 -6.14 -15.09
N PRO A 18 12.22 -6.71 -15.77
CA PRO A 18 13.58 -6.82 -15.22
C PRO A 18 14.21 -5.48 -14.80
N ALA A 19 13.83 -4.39 -15.47
CA ALA A 19 14.28 -3.03 -15.13
C ALA A 19 13.63 -2.46 -13.85
N ARG A 20 12.70 -3.17 -13.20
CA ARG A 20 12.03 -2.77 -11.96
C ARG A 20 12.19 -3.90 -10.93
N PRO A 21 13.36 -4.00 -10.26
CA PRO A 21 13.67 -5.14 -9.39
C PRO A 21 12.62 -5.38 -8.29
N PHE A 22 12.02 -4.31 -7.76
CA PHE A 22 10.97 -4.41 -6.76
C PHE A 22 9.73 -5.18 -7.24
N TRP A 23 9.34 -5.00 -8.50
CA TRP A 23 8.21 -5.70 -9.13
C TRP A 23 8.58 -7.05 -9.74
N ASP A 24 9.85 -7.24 -10.16
CA ASP A 24 10.33 -8.47 -10.80
C ASP A 24 10.57 -9.61 -9.80
N HIS A 25 9.50 -10.00 -9.09
CA HIS A 25 9.55 -11.09 -8.12
C HIS A 25 8.26 -11.92 -8.16
N TRP A 26 8.36 -13.21 -7.82
CA TRP A 26 7.21 -14.12 -7.82
C TRP A 26 6.15 -13.77 -6.76
N GLN A 27 6.52 -12.98 -5.75
CA GLN A 27 5.57 -12.43 -4.76
C GLN A 27 4.40 -11.71 -5.40
N THR A 28 4.58 -11.08 -6.57
CA THR A 28 3.47 -10.42 -7.26
C THR A 28 2.38 -11.42 -7.67
N ALA A 29 2.77 -12.65 -8.04
CA ALA A 29 1.81 -13.72 -8.32
C ALA A 29 1.05 -14.13 -7.06
N THR A 30 1.73 -14.32 -5.93
CA THR A 30 1.04 -14.73 -4.70
C THR A 30 0.18 -13.61 -4.12
N ALA A 31 0.55 -12.35 -4.32
CA ALA A 31 -0.32 -11.22 -4.00
C ALA A 31 -1.57 -11.22 -4.88
N PHE A 32 -1.47 -11.44 -6.20
CA PHE A 32 -2.66 -11.45 -7.05
C PHE A 32 -3.57 -12.64 -6.78
N VAL A 33 -3.01 -13.85 -6.70
CA VAL A 33 -3.78 -15.06 -6.42
C VAL A 33 -4.36 -15.02 -5.01
N GLY A 34 -3.54 -14.64 -4.02
CA GLY A 34 -3.97 -14.51 -2.63
C GLY A 34 -5.13 -13.53 -2.47
N ASN A 35 -5.01 -12.34 -3.07
CA ASN A 35 -6.09 -11.35 -3.07
C ASN A 35 -7.34 -11.80 -3.84
N ALA A 36 -7.18 -12.49 -4.98
CA ALA A 36 -8.33 -13.00 -5.73
C ALA A 36 -9.13 -14.04 -4.91
N VAL A 37 -8.44 -14.93 -4.19
CA VAL A 37 -9.08 -15.94 -3.34
C VAL A 37 -9.70 -15.29 -2.10
N SER A 38 -8.96 -14.44 -1.37
CA SER A 38 -9.45 -13.84 -0.13
C SER A 38 -10.59 -12.84 -0.36
N LEU A 39 -10.49 -11.97 -1.37
CA LEU A 39 -11.56 -11.04 -1.72
C LEU A 39 -12.77 -11.75 -2.34
N GLY A 40 -12.53 -12.79 -3.15
CA GLY A 40 -13.59 -13.61 -3.72
C GLY A 40 -14.42 -14.27 -2.61
N ALA A 41 -13.75 -14.89 -1.65
CA ALA A 41 -14.40 -15.49 -0.48
C ALA A 41 -15.10 -14.44 0.39
N LEU A 42 -14.48 -13.27 0.58
CA LEU A 42 -15.08 -12.15 1.31
C LEU A 42 -16.39 -11.68 0.66
N LEU A 43 -16.35 -11.42 -0.64
CA LEU A 43 -17.49 -10.93 -1.41
C LEU A 43 -18.64 -11.94 -1.42
N VAL A 44 -18.32 -13.23 -1.63
CA VAL A 44 -19.34 -14.29 -1.56
C VAL A 44 -19.97 -14.30 -0.17
N GLY A 45 -19.18 -14.28 0.90
CA GLY A 45 -19.71 -14.28 2.27
C GLY A 45 -20.60 -13.08 2.59
N LEU A 46 -20.21 -11.87 2.15
CA LEU A 46 -20.99 -10.64 2.36
C LEU A 46 -22.34 -10.66 1.65
N VAL A 47 -22.47 -11.39 0.54
CA VAL A 47 -23.72 -11.46 -0.23
C VAL A 47 -24.57 -12.67 0.18
N THR A 48 -23.97 -13.86 0.27
CA THR A 48 -24.71 -15.11 0.42
C THR A 48 -25.11 -15.40 1.85
N LEU A 49 -24.27 -15.08 2.85
CA LEU A 49 -24.56 -15.40 4.24
C LEU A 49 -25.75 -14.60 4.79
N PRO A 50 -25.89 -13.28 4.54
CA PRO A 50 -27.08 -12.55 4.98
C PRO A 50 -28.36 -13.05 4.34
N VAL A 51 -28.32 -13.38 3.04
CA VAL A 51 -29.50 -13.91 2.31
C VAL A 51 -29.91 -15.27 2.87
N ALA A 52 -28.95 -16.17 3.08
CA ALA A 52 -29.20 -17.48 3.66
C ALA A 52 -29.70 -17.41 5.12
N ALA A 53 -29.21 -16.44 5.89
CA ALA A 53 -29.68 -16.18 7.26
C ALA A 53 -31.14 -15.74 7.29
N VAL A 54 -31.57 -14.86 6.38
CA VAL A 54 -32.98 -14.44 6.25
C VAL A 54 -33.88 -15.61 5.86
N GLN A 55 -33.37 -16.55 5.07
CA GLN A 55 -34.09 -17.76 4.66
C GLN A 55 -34.08 -18.87 5.73
N GLY A 56 -33.40 -18.67 6.86
CA GLY A 56 -33.27 -19.68 7.92
C GLY A 56 -32.48 -20.93 7.50
N SER A 57 -31.64 -20.82 6.47
CA SER A 57 -30.78 -21.93 6.01
C SER A 57 -29.56 -22.09 6.91
N ASP A 58 -29.07 -23.33 7.06
CA ASP A 58 -27.80 -23.57 7.75
C ASP A 58 -26.63 -23.04 6.91
N THR A 59 -25.92 -22.05 7.45
CA THR A 59 -24.78 -21.39 6.80
C THR A 59 -23.42 -21.86 7.31
N THR A 60 -23.38 -22.78 8.28
CA THR A 60 -22.17 -23.10 9.05
C THR A 60 -21.05 -23.61 8.15
N SER A 61 -21.34 -24.61 7.30
CA SER A 61 -20.36 -25.19 6.38
C SER A 61 -19.87 -24.20 5.31
N LEU A 62 -20.77 -23.34 4.82
CA LEU A 62 -20.41 -22.31 3.83
C LEU A 62 -19.50 -21.25 4.47
N ALA A 63 -19.85 -20.75 5.65
CA ALA A 63 -19.08 -19.75 6.36
C ALA A 63 -17.68 -20.26 6.70
N SER A 64 -17.56 -21.49 7.23
CA SER A 64 -16.26 -22.09 7.56
C SER A 64 -15.38 -22.27 6.32
N THR A 65 -15.97 -22.73 5.20
CA THR A 65 -15.26 -22.86 3.92
C THR A 65 -14.73 -21.52 3.42
N LEU A 66 -15.55 -20.47 3.46
CA LEU A 66 -15.14 -19.14 3.02
C LEU A 66 -14.05 -18.55 3.91
N LEU A 67 -14.13 -18.73 5.24
CA LEU A 67 -13.08 -18.33 6.17
C LEU A 67 -11.77 -19.07 5.92
N ALA A 68 -11.83 -20.37 5.60
CA ALA A 68 -10.64 -21.14 5.21
C ALA A 68 -10.01 -20.65 3.90
N LEU A 69 -10.83 -20.22 2.92
CA LEU A 69 -10.34 -19.60 1.69
C LEU A 69 -9.69 -18.23 1.95
N ILE A 70 -10.25 -17.41 2.83
CA ILE A 70 -9.62 -16.14 3.27
C ILE A 70 -8.26 -16.43 3.90
N PHE A 71 -8.20 -17.39 4.84
CA PHE A 71 -6.96 -17.80 5.49
C PHE A 71 -5.90 -18.25 4.47
N LEU A 72 -6.29 -19.10 3.51
CA LEU A 72 -5.40 -19.60 2.46
C LEU A 72 -4.90 -18.47 1.56
N GLY A 73 -5.77 -17.56 1.12
CA GLY A 73 -5.39 -16.43 0.28
C GLY A 73 -4.39 -15.51 0.98
N ILE A 74 -4.62 -15.18 2.24
CA ILE A 74 -3.74 -14.31 3.03
C ILE A 74 -2.43 -15.02 3.40
N SER A 75 -2.45 -16.34 3.59
CA SER A 75 -1.23 -17.12 3.80
C SER A 75 -0.31 -17.04 2.58
N LEU A 76 -0.86 -17.20 1.37
CA LEU A 76 -0.11 -17.08 0.12
C LEU A 76 0.51 -15.68 -0.05
N GLU A 77 -0.26 -14.63 0.21
CA GLU A 77 0.22 -13.25 0.14
C GLU A 77 1.33 -12.99 1.18
N THR A 78 1.14 -13.44 2.41
CA THR A 78 2.13 -13.29 3.50
C THR A 78 3.43 -14.02 3.19
N ILE A 79 3.37 -15.27 2.70
CA ILE A 79 4.55 -16.05 2.28
C ILE A 79 5.31 -15.31 1.19
N GLY A 80 4.60 -14.78 0.19
CA GLY A 80 5.21 -13.97 -0.86
C GLY A 80 5.93 -12.75 -0.31
N HIS A 81 5.31 -12.02 0.61
CA HIS A 81 5.92 -10.84 1.23
C HIS A 81 7.17 -11.16 2.07
N ILE A 82 7.20 -12.28 2.77
CA ILE A 82 8.38 -12.72 3.51
C ILE A 82 9.53 -13.03 2.54
N ALA A 83 9.26 -13.77 1.47
CA ALA A 83 10.28 -14.07 0.48
C ALA A 83 10.78 -12.82 -0.25
N HIS A 84 9.86 -11.90 -0.59
CA HIS A 84 10.20 -10.63 -1.22
C HIS A 84 11.04 -9.74 -0.31
N HIS A 85 10.71 -9.68 0.99
CA HIS A 85 11.54 -9.00 1.98
C HIS A 85 12.99 -9.52 1.94
N HIS A 86 13.18 -10.84 1.98
CA HIS A 86 14.53 -11.43 1.94
C HIS A 86 15.25 -11.13 0.62
N ALA A 87 14.53 -11.22 -0.51
CA ALA A 87 15.08 -10.91 -1.81
C ALA A 87 15.52 -9.44 -1.93
N MET A 88 14.68 -8.50 -1.48
CA MET A 88 14.97 -7.07 -1.58
C MET A 88 16.05 -6.62 -0.58
N LYS A 89 16.06 -7.18 0.63
CA LYS A 89 17.09 -6.90 1.65
C LYS A 89 18.49 -7.29 1.19
N ASN A 90 18.60 -8.41 0.46
CA ASN A 90 19.87 -8.95 -0.02
C ASN A 90 20.19 -8.55 -1.47
N ALA A 91 19.38 -7.68 -2.08
CA ALA A 91 19.59 -7.25 -3.46
C ALA A 91 20.80 -6.30 -3.57
N ASN A 92 21.51 -6.36 -4.69
CA ASN A 92 22.59 -5.40 -5.02
C ASN A 92 22.16 -4.34 -6.05
N ASN A 93 20.86 -4.25 -6.32
CA ASN A 93 20.19 -3.38 -7.29
C ASN A 93 19.15 -2.47 -6.59
N GLU A 94 18.39 -1.68 -7.36
CA GLU A 94 17.38 -0.73 -6.86
C GLU A 94 16.34 -1.35 -5.89
N GLY A 95 16.20 -2.68 -5.87
CA GLY A 95 15.41 -3.40 -4.87
C GLY A 95 15.87 -3.16 -3.43
N ALA A 96 17.17 -2.98 -3.19
CA ALA A 96 17.71 -2.68 -1.86
C ALA A 96 17.33 -1.29 -1.36
N SER A 97 17.28 -0.29 -2.25
CA SER A 97 16.73 1.02 -1.89
C SER A 97 15.24 0.97 -1.66
N SER A 98 14.52 0.18 -2.44
CA SER A 98 13.10 -0.03 -2.23
C SER A 98 12.84 -0.64 -0.84
N TRP A 99 13.69 -1.60 -0.43
CA TRP A 99 13.70 -2.14 0.93
C TRP A 99 14.00 -1.09 2.00
N TYR A 100 15.04 -0.29 1.80
CA TYR A 100 15.40 0.80 2.72
C TYR A 100 14.25 1.80 2.89
N LEU A 101 13.64 2.28 1.81
CA LEU A 101 12.50 3.20 1.85
C LEU A 101 11.28 2.58 2.54
N GLN A 102 11.04 1.29 2.32
CA GLN A 102 9.96 0.54 2.93
C GLN A 102 10.10 0.45 4.46
N THR A 103 11.31 0.30 4.98
CA THR A 103 11.56 0.18 6.43
C THR A 103 11.82 1.51 7.13
N THR A 104 12.17 2.56 6.39
CA THR A 104 12.44 3.89 6.94
C THR A 104 11.26 4.83 6.67
N ARG A 105 11.23 5.48 5.50
CA ARG A 105 10.23 6.49 5.12
C ARG A 105 8.79 5.96 5.17
N TYR A 106 8.57 4.73 4.76
CA TYR A 106 7.26 4.06 4.76
C TYR A 106 7.14 2.97 5.85
N GLY A 107 7.93 3.08 6.92
CA GLY A 107 7.96 2.10 8.01
C GLY A 107 6.60 1.89 8.67
N TYR A 108 5.84 2.95 8.94
CA TYR A 108 4.50 2.82 9.54
C TYR A 108 3.51 2.06 8.64
N PRO A 109 3.27 2.47 7.36
CA PRO A 109 2.45 1.68 6.45
C PRO A 109 2.91 0.22 6.33
N TRP A 110 4.22 -0.02 6.28
CA TRP A 110 4.76 -1.39 6.22
C TRP A 110 4.43 -2.21 7.46
N LEU A 111 4.64 -1.66 8.67
CA LEU A 111 4.32 -2.32 9.93
C LEU A 111 2.81 -2.58 10.07
N ILE A 112 1.98 -1.57 9.80
CA ILE A 112 0.51 -1.68 9.88
C ILE A 112 0.01 -2.75 8.92
N ARG A 113 0.50 -2.77 7.68
CA ARG A 113 0.11 -3.79 6.70
C ARG A 113 0.46 -5.20 7.16
N ASN A 114 1.67 -5.43 7.67
CA ASN A 114 2.03 -6.77 8.18
C ASN A 114 1.22 -7.14 9.43
N GLY A 115 0.98 -6.19 10.33
CA GLY A 115 0.11 -6.38 11.48
C GLY A 115 -1.29 -6.80 11.05
N LEU A 116 -1.89 -6.10 10.08
CA LEU A 116 -3.20 -6.44 9.53
C LEU A 116 -3.22 -7.83 8.89
N LEU A 117 -2.22 -8.21 8.09
CA LEU A 117 -2.15 -9.55 7.49
C LEU A 117 -2.12 -10.64 8.57
N VAL A 118 -1.32 -10.47 9.62
CA VAL A 118 -1.26 -11.41 10.75
C VAL A 118 -2.58 -11.44 11.51
N SER A 119 -3.19 -10.29 11.78
CA SER A 119 -4.51 -10.21 12.41
C SER A 119 -5.56 -10.96 11.59
N ILE A 120 -5.60 -10.77 10.27
CA ILE A 120 -6.55 -11.47 9.38
C ILE A 120 -6.32 -12.98 9.42
N LEU A 121 -5.07 -13.45 9.43
CA LEU A 121 -4.76 -14.89 9.58
C LEU A 121 -5.31 -15.45 10.89
N ILE A 122 -5.10 -14.74 12.00
CA ILE A 122 -5.59 -15.18 13.32
C ILE A 122 -7.12 -15.18 13.34
N PHE A 123 -7.76 -14.11 12.90
CA PHE A 123 -9.22 -14.00 12.89
C PHE A 123 -9.88 -15.04 11.98
N SER A 124 -9.33 -15.29 10.79
CA SER A 124 -9.87 -16.31 9.89
C SER A 124 -9.64 -17.73 10.41
N ALA A 125 -8.48 -18.04 11.00
CA ALA A 125 -8.22 -19.34 11.62
C ALA A 125 -9.14 -19.59 12.84
N LEU A 126 -9.28 -18.59 13.72
CA LEU A 126 -10.20 -18.66 14.85
C LEU A 126 -11.66 -18.80 14.39
N GLY A 127 -12.05 -18.07 13.36
CA GLY A 127 -13.39 -18.18 12.78
C GLY A 127 -13.70 -19.58 12.24
N VAL A 128 -12.72 -20.24 11.61
CA VAL A 128 -12.87 -21.66 11.20
C VAL A 128 -13.01 -22.55 12.42
N PHE A 129 -12.13 -22.43 13.42
CA PHE A 129 -12.15 -23.28 14.62
C PHE A 129 -13.43 -23.12 15.45
N LEU A 130 -13.97 -21.91 15.53
CA LEU A 130 -15.16 -21.59 16.30
C LEU A 130 -16.46 -21.70 15.49
N SER A 131 -16.40 -22.10 14.22
CA SER A 131 -17.57 -22.11 13.33
C SER A 131 -18.70 -23.02 13.80
N GLU A 132 -18.40 -24.09 14.52
CA GLU A 132 -19.40 -25.02 15.08
C GLU A 132 -19.96 -24.54 16.44
N THR A 133 -19.45 -23.44 16.98
CA THR A 133 -19.89 -22.93 18.28
C THR A 133 -21.03 -21.93 18.12
N GLU A 134 -21.92 -21.88 19.12
CA GLU A 134 -22.99 -20.87 19.23
C GLU A 134 -22.43 -19.42 19.19
N ALA A 135 -21.16 -19.23 19.56
CA ALA A 135 -20.51 -17.91 19.58
C ALA A 135 -20.38 -17.28 18.18
N LEU A 136 -20.35 -18.08 17.12
CA LEU A 136 -20.30 -17.59 15.74
C LEU A 136 -21.68 -17.48 15.10
N GLN A 137 -22.77 -17.75 15.82
CA GLN A 137 -24.13 -17.59 15.30
C GLN A 137 -24.65 -16.16 15.51
N GLY A 138 -25.57 -15.72 14.65
CA GLY A 138 -26.21 -14.41 14.74
C GLY A 138 -25.23 -13.22 14.73
N ALA A 139 -25.23 -12.43 15.81
CA ALA A 139 -24.42 -11.22 15.93
C ALA A 139 -22.90 -11.48 15.89
N GLY A 140 -22.45 -12.65 16.38
CA GLY A 140 -21.04 -13.04 16.36
C GLY A 140 -20.51 -13.18 14.93
N SER A 141 -21.29 -13.82 14.05
CA SER A 141 -20.97 -13.92 12.61
C SER A 141 -20.80 -12.53 11.98
N ILE A 142 -21.77 -11.64 12.21
CA ILE A 142 -21.77 -10.29 11.64
C ILE A 142 -20.51 -9.52 12.08
N ALA A 143 -20.15 -9.61 13.36
CA ALA A 143 -18.97 -8.94 13.90
C ALA A 143 -17.66 -9.46 13.25
N VAL A 144 -17.54 -10.78 13.05
CA VAL A 144 -16.36 -11.39 12.40
C VAL A 144 -16.25 -10.94 10.95
N TRP A 145 -17.34 -11.05 10.18
CA TRP A 145 -17.36 -10.67 8.76
C TRP A 145 -17.12 -9.18 8.55
N PHE A 146 -17.71 -8.34 9.39
CA PHE A 146 -17.48 -6.89 9.35
C PHE A 146 -16.02 -6.54 9.68
N SER A 147 -15.47 -7.14 10.74
CA SER A 147 -14.07 -6.91 11.14
C SER A 147 -13.09 -7.38 10.05
N LEU A 148 -13.31 -8.57 9.47
CA LEU A 148 -12.52 -9.07 8.35
C LEU A 148 -12.60 -8.15 7.13
N THR A 149 -13.78 -7.61 6.83
CA THR A 149 -13.97 -6.66 5.73
C THR A 149 -13.12 -5.41 5.92
N LEU A 150 -13.21 -4.77 7.09
CA LEU A 150 -12.44 -3.56 7.38
C LEU A 150 -10.93 -3.82 7.32
N MET A 151 -10.47 -4.91 7.94
CA MET A 151 -9.06 -5.27 7.96
C MET A 151 -8.53 -5.59 6.56
N LEU A 152 -9.25 -6.38 5.76
CA LEU A 152 -8.86 -6.73 4.40
C LEU A 152 -8.78 -5.49 3.51
N LEU A 153 -9.78 -4.60 3.56
CA LEU A 153 -9.78 -3.36 2.77
C LEU A 153 -8.62 -2.45 3.16
N ALA A 154 -8.35 -2.28 4.45
CA ALA A 154 -7.22 -1.50 4.94
C ALA A 154 -5.88 -2.11 4.48
N ALA A 155 -5.71 -3.43 4.63
CA ALA A 155 -4.50 -4.12 4.21
C ALA A 155 -4.27 -3.98 2.70
N LEU A 156 -5.32 -4.13 1.89
CA LEU A 156 -5.29 -3.97 0.44
C LEU A 156 -4.86 -2.58 0.01
N LEU A 157 -5.49 -1.54 0.56
CA LEU A 157 -5.18 -0.15 0.22
C LEU A 157 -3.73 0.19 0.54
N ILE A 158 -3.25 -0.24 1.70
CA ILE A 158 -1.85 -0.02 2.11
C ILE A 158 -0.89 -0.83 1.23
N SER A 159 -1.19 -2.11 0.98
CA SER A 159 -0.38 -2.98 0.11
C SER A 159 -0.25 -2.39 -1.30
N ARG A 160 -1.32 -1.87 -1.90
CA ARG A 160 -1.27 -1.23 -3.24
C ARG A 160 -0.52 0.08 -3.22
N SER A 161 -0.72 0.90 -2.19
CA SER A 161 0.03 2.15 -2.04
C SER A 161 1.54 1.90 -1.95
N LEU A 162 1.96 0.96 -1.08
CA LEU A 162 3.36 0.55 -0.97
C LEU A 162 3.89 -0.04 -2.28
N PHE A 163 3.09 -0.86 -2.97
CA PHE A 163 3.49 -1.48 -4.23
C PHE A 163 3.83 -0.47 -5.33
N PHE A 164 3.19 0.69 -5.37
CA PHE A 164 3.47 1.73 -6.36
C PHE A 164 4.59 2.68 -5.92
N VAL A 165 4.59 3.07 -4.64
CA VAL A 165 5.49 4.12 -4.14
C VAL A 165 6.92 3.62 -3.94
N LEU A 166 7.10 2.32 -3.70
CA LEU A 166 8.42 1.73 -3.48
C LEU A 166 9.18 1.41 -4.78
N VAL A 167 8.60 1.76 -5.93
CA VAL A 167 9.19 1.46 -7.22
C VAL A 167 10.06 2.62 -7.64
N ILE A 168 11.36 2.37 -7.68
CA ILE A 168 12.32 3.40 -8.08
C ILE A 168 12.33 3.49 -9.62
N PRO A 169 12.10 4.69 -10.19
CA PRO A 169 12.21 4.86 -11.63
C PRO A 169 13.68 4.96 -12.04
N THR A 170 14.15 3.98 -12.81
CA THR A 170 15.45 3.93 -13.51
C THR A 170 15.76 5.14 -14.40
N THR A 171 14.78 6.01 -14.66
CA THR A 171 14.90 7.19 -15.52
C THR A 171 15.07 8.50 -14.74
N MET A 172 14.99 8.50 -13.41
CA MET A 172 15.30 9.71 -12.63
C MET A 172 16.81 9.83 -12.41
N PRO A 173 17.42 11.02 -12.63
CA PRO A 173 18.82 11.29 -12.28
C PRO A 173 19.16 10.92 -10.82
N GLY A 174 18.22 11.12 -9.89
CA GLY A 174 18.36 10.72 -8.47
C GLY A 174 18.41 9.20 -8.23
N ALA A 175 17.91 8.38 -9.16
CA ALA A 175 18.06 6.92 -9.12
C ALA A 175 19.49 6.46 -9.43
N PHE A 176 20.43 7.36 -9.75
CA PHE A 176 21.86 7.08 -9.77
C PHE A 176 22.48 7.10 -8.37
N PHE A 177 22.00 7.98 -7.48
CA PHE A 177 22.56 8.20 -6.15
C PHE A 177 21.85 7.42 -5.03
N TRP A 178 21.00 6.46 -5.38
CA TRP A 178 20.27 5.64 -4.40
C TRP A 178 21.17 4.90 -3.40
N LYS A 179 22.39 4.54 -3.82
CA LYS A 179 23.41 3.92 -2.95
C LYS A 179 24.13 4.91 -2.02
N ASN A 180 23.96 6.21 -2.23
CA ASN A 180 24.73 7.25 -1.52
C ASN A 180 23.82 8.45 -1.20
N GLN A 181 22.90 8.26 -0.26
CA GLN A 181 22.03 9.34 0.23
C GLN A 181 22.84 10.45 0.91
N ASP A 182 23.94 10.10 1.57
CA ASP A 182 24.86 11.08 2.15
C ASP A 182 25.44 12.01 1.08
N PHE A 183 25.74 11.51 -0.13
CA PHE A 183 26.11 12.36 -1.26
C PHE A 183 24.97 13.27 -1.71
N VAL A 184 23.72 12.78 -1.69
CA VAL A 184 22.54 13.60 -2.03
C VAL A 184 22.35 14.73 -1.03
N GLU A 185 22.48 14.45 0.27
CA GLU A 185 22.38 15.44 1.34
C GLU A 185 23.57 16.41 1.30
N HIS A 186 24.79 15.91 1.17
CA HIS A 186 25.98 16.72 1.00
C HIS A 186 25.89 17.62 -0.23
N ALA A 187 25.40 17.10 -1.37
CA ALA A 187 25.22 17.89 -2.58
C ALA A 187 24.18 19.01 -2.39
N ARG A 188 23.19 18.82 -1.53
CA ARG A 188 22.23 19.87 -1.15
C ARG A 188 22.88 20.90 -0.23
N GLU A 189 23.57 20.46 0.82
CA GLU A 189 24.24 21.34 1.80
C GLU A 189 25.33 22.22 1.17
N THR A 190 26.10 21.65 0.24
CA THR A 190 27.20 22.34 -0.44
C THR A 190 26.75 23.15 -1.67
N GLY A 191 25.46 23.09 -2.03
CA GLY A 191 24.94 23.75 -3.23
C GLY A 191 25.37 23.10 -4.55
N LEU A 192 26.01 21.90 -4.52
CA LEU A 192 26.29 21.12 -5.73
C LEU A 192 25.01 20.75 -6.49
N VAL A 193 23.87 20.70 -5.79
CA VAL A 193 22.53 20.51 -6.36
C VAL A 193 22.12 21.60 -7.36
N GLU A 194 22.79 22.76 -7.34
CA GLU A 194 22.54 23.85 -8.29
C GLU A 194 23.09 23.53 -9.69
N ARG A 195 24.03 22.58 -9.79
CA ARG A 195 24.62 22.16 -11.06
C ARG A 195 23.80 21.01 -11.64
N GLU A 196 23.17 21.24 -12.80
CA GLU A 196 22.36 20.22 -13.50
C GLU A 196 23.13 18.91 -13.75
N GLN A 197 24.44 19.01 -13.96
CA GLN A 197 25.35 17.88 -14.20
C GLN A 197 25.39 16.87 -13.04
N VAL A 198 25.13 17.33 -11.82
CA VAL A 198 25.21 16.51 -10.60
C VAL A 198 24.01 15.57 -10.48
N GLY A 199 22.92 15.82 -11.21
CA GLY A 199 21.78 14.90 -11.27
C GLY A 199 21.04 14.70 -9.94
N VAL A 200 21.31 15.54 -8.93
CA VAL A 200 20.58 15.54 -7.66
C VAL A 200 19.42 16.52 -7.78
N VAL A 201 18.21 16.05 -7.48
CA VAL A 201 17.01 16.88 -7.51
C VAL A 201 17.04 17.83 -6.32
N ARG A 202 16.84 19.13 -6.59
CA ARG A 202 16.63 20.15 -5.55
C ARG A 202 15.43 19.77 -4.70
N GLU A 203 15.55 19.88 -3.39
CA GLU A 203 14.39 19.71 -2.53
C GLU A 203 13.41 20.85 -2.80
N HIS A 204 12.21 20.55 -3.30
CA HIS A 204 11.14 21.56 -3.47
C HIS A 204 10.48 21.93 -2.12
N HIS A 205 11.16 21.71 -1.01
CA HIS A 205 10.79 22.15 0.31
C HIS A 205 11.61 23.38 0.65
N GLY A 206 11.31 24.51 0.00
CA GLY A 206 11.53 25.77 0.69
C GLY A 206 10.70 25.69 1.96
N GLN A 207 11.34 25.43 3.12
CA GLN A 207 10.65 25.51 4.40
C GLN A 207 9.87 26.82 4.38
N PHE A 208 8.57 26.75 4.64
CA PHE A 208 7.72 27.93 4.55
C PHE A 208 8.24 28.94 5.58
N LYS A 209 8.91 29.98 5.10
CA LYS A 209 9.57 30.98 5.94
C LYS A 209 8.50 31.89 6.52
N LEU A 210 7.91 31.45 7.63
CA LEU A 210 6.88 32.18 8.37
C LEU A 210 7.34 33.59 8.70
N ASP A 211 8.62 33.79 8.99
CA ASP A 211 9.19 35.10 9.31
C ASP A 211 9.17 36.05 8.11
N GLU A 212 9.50 35.56 6.91
CA GLU A 212 9.41 36.34 5.66
C GLU A 212 7.95 36.62 5.28
N LEU A 213 7.03 35.68 5.51
CA LEU A 213 5.60 35.92 5.32
C LEU A 213 5.09 37.00 6.27
N LEU A 214 5.41 36.89 7.57
CA LEU A 214 4.93 37.81 8.60
C LEU A 214 5.48 39.22 8.40
N THR A 215 6.73 39.35 8.00
CA THR A 215 7.31 40.65 7.62
C THR A 215 6.65 41.22 6.36
N THR A 216 6.37 40.39 5.35
CA THR A 216 5.65 40.81 4.15
C THR A 216 4.23 41.28 4.47
N VAL A 217 3.48 40.54 5.30
CA VAL A 217 2.11 40.91 5.71
C VAL A 217 2.10 42.20 6.52
N LYS A 218 3.10 42.43 7.38
CA LYS A 218 3.20 43.67 8.18
C LYS A 218 3.54 44.89 7.34
N ASN A 219 4.32 44.73 6.29
CA ASN A 219 4.79 45.83 5.43
C ASN A 219 3.88 46.12 4.23
N THR A 220 2.87 45.27 3.99
CA THR A 220 1.95 45.38 2.85
C THR A 220 0.64 46.02 3.28
N SER A 221 -0.02 46.79 2.39
CA SER A 221 -1.28 47.44 2.74
C SER A 221 -2.40 46.41 2.96
N PRO A 222 -3.37 46.67 3.86
CA PRO A 222 -4.46 45.72 4.14
C PRO A 222 -5.30 45.34 2.92
N ARG A 223 -5.39 46.24 1.93
CA ARG A 223 -6.11 45.98 0.66
C ARG A 223 -5.37 45.01 -0.23
N GLU A 224 -4.05 45.10 -0.31
CA GLU A 224 -3.20 44.21 -1.11
C GLU A 224 -3.13 42.81 -0.50
N VAL A 225 -3.02 42.69 0.83
CA VAL A 225 -3.09 41.38 1.51
C VAL A 225 -4.41 40.67 1.18
N LEU A 226 -5.53 41.40 1.19
CA LEU A 226 -6.84 40.84 0.83
C LEU A 226 -6.90 40.39 -0.64
N ALA A 227 -6.25 41.13 -1.55
CA ALA A 227 -6.15 40.76 -2.96
C ALA A 227 -5.30 39.49 -3.15
N HIS A 228 -4.17 39.36 -2.45
CA HIS A 228 -3.30 38.19 -2.52
C HIS A 228 -4.00 36.94 -1.99
N ILE A 229 -4.76 37.05 -0.89
CA ILE A 229 -5.59 35.96 -0.37
C ILE A 229 -6.63 35.54 -1.41
N LYS A 230 -7.28 36.52 -2.07
CA LYS A 230 -8.26 36.24 -3.12
C LYS A 230 -7.64 35.52 -4.31
N ASP A 231 -6.42 35.87 -4.71
CA ASP A 231 -5.72 35.20 -5.82
C ASP A 231 -5.29 33.75 -5.50
N ILE A 232 -5.07 33.40 -4.22
CA ILE A 232 -4.82 32.00 -3.82
C ILE A 232 -6.08 31.13 -4.03
N PHE A 233 -7.26 31.68 -3.72
CA PHE A 233 -8.53 30.95 -3.87
C PHE A 233 -9.09 31.00 -5.29
N VAL A 234 -8.79 32.05 -6.06
CA VAL A 234 -9.17 32.18 -7.46
C VAL A 234 -7.99 31.77 -8.32
N TRP A 235 -7.88 30.47 -8.61
CA TRP A 235 -6.85 29.94 -9.48
C TRP A 235 -6.98 30.55 -10.89
N LYS A 236 -6.20 31.59 -11.18
CA LYS A 236 -6.05 32.11 -12.53
C LYS A 236 -5.08 31.22 -13.28
N LYS A 237 -5.51 30.74 -14.45
CA LYS A 237 -4.62 30.06 -15.39
C LYS A 237 -3.50 31.03 -15.76
N ILE A 238 -2.27 30.64 -15.46
CA ILE A 238 -1.07 31.36 -15.92
C ILE A 238 -1.06 31.27 -17.46
N PRO A 239 -0.82 32.36 -18.20
CA PRO A 239 -0.68 32.31 -19.65
C PRO A 239 0.49 31.42 -20.09
#